data_AF-A0A381XZY4-F1
#
_entry.id   AF-A0A381XZY4-F1
#
_cell.length_a   1.000
_cell.length_b   1.000
_cell.length_c   1.000
_cell.angle_alpha   90.00
_cell.angle_beta   90.00
_cell.angle_gamma   90.00
#
_symmetry.space_group_name_H-M   'P 1'
#
loop_
_entity.id
_entity.type
_entity.pdbx_description
1 polymer ?
#
loop_
_entity_poly.entity_id
_entity_poly.type
_entity_poly.pdbx_seq_one_letter_code
_entity_poly.pdbx_strand_id
1 'polypeptide(L)'
;MIFLVCAPSAFAEYRAYELEVFDRIANTSRRVITSFSPSDFIQVNGGPQRTGVIIRASWICYGDTSLYKKVCPQPKAINPRFQPGDRVQIVLKKHLTDQWIGVIENSFFRPGLRSNVYGVRFA
;
A
#
# COMPACT_ATOMS: atom_id res chain seq x y z
N MET A 1 42.86 -10.14 -22.66
CA MET A 1 42.48 -9.89 -21.26
C MET A 1 40.96 -9.88 -21.19
N ILE A 2 40.34 -10.97 -20.75
CA ILE A 2 38.88 -11.08 -20.64
C ILE A 2 38.51 -10.56 -19.25
N PHE A 3 37.88 -9.39 -19.20
CA PHE A 3 37.25 -8.91 -17.97
C PHE A 3 35.94 -9.68 -17.77
N LEU A 4 35.93 -10.64 -16.85
CA LEU A 4 34.67 -11.17 -16.30
C LEU A 4 34.02 -10.04 -15.51
N VAL A 5 32.96 -9.44 -16.07
CA VAL A 5 32.09 -8.52 -15.35
C VAL A 5 31.30 -9.35 -14.34
N CYS A 6 31.75 -9.36 -13.09
CA CYS A 6 30.97 -9.87 -11.98
C CYS A 6 29.82 -8.87 -11.75
N ALA A 7 28.65 -9.13 -12.35
CA ALA A 7 27.47 -8.31 -12.12
C ALA A 7 27.02 -8.53 -10.66
N PRO A 8 26.95 -7.48 -9.83
CA PRO A 8 26.33 -7.62 -8.52
C PRO A 8 24.88 -8.04 -8.73
N SER A 9 24.41 -9.02 -7.97
CA SER A 9 23.00 -9.37 -7.90
C SER A 9 22.24 -8.11 -7.46
N ALA A 10 21.57 -7.45 -8.40
CA ALA A 10 20.78 -6.27 -8.13
C ALA A 10 19.53 -6.69 -7.36
N PHE A 11 19.56 -6.50 -6.04
CA PHE A 11 18.37 -6.61 -5.21
C PHE A 11 17.47 -5.42 -5.55
N ALA A 12 16.43 -5.66 -6.35
CA ALA A 12 15.44 -4.64 -6.67
C ALA A 12 14.37 -4.62 -5.56
N GLU A 13 14.36 -3.59 -4.73
CA GLU A 13 13.21 -3.34 -3.87
C GLU A 13 12.10 -2.70 -4.69
N TYR A 14 10.85 -3.08 -4.44
CA TYR A 14 9.71 -2.42 -5.07
C TYR A 14 8.58 -2.18 -4.07
N ARG A 15 7.70 -1.24 -4.42
CA ARG A 15 6.54 -0.90 -3.61
C ARG A 15 5.35 -1.77 -4.02
N ALA A 16 4.68 -2.34 -3.03
CA ALA A 16 3.42 -3.03 -3.16
C ALA A 16 2.28 -2.17 -2.61
N TYR A 17 1.10 -2.39 -3.16
CA TYR A 17 -0.12 -1.65 -2.82
C TYR A 17 -1.28 -2.62 -2.58
N GLU A 18 -2.07 -2.35 -1.55
CA GLU A 18 -3.45 -2.82 -1.46
C GLU A 18 -4.35 -1.70 -1.96
N LEU A 19 -5.01 -1.95 -3.08
CA LEU A 19 -5.89 -1.00 -3.75
C LEU A 19 -7.35 -1.42 -3.57
N GLU A 20 -8.22 -0.47 -3.23
CA GLU A 20 -9.65 -0.60 -3.48
C GLU A 20 -9.95 -0.06 -4.88
N VAL A 21 -10.32 -0.95 -5.78
CA VAL A 21 -10.60 -0.65 -7.18
C VAL A 21 -12.10 -0.58 -7.37
N PHE A 22 -12.58 0.51 -7.95
CA PHE A 22 -13.98 0.77 -8.26
C PHE A 22 -14.17 0.76 -9.77
N ASP A 23 -15.03 -0.13 -10.28
CA ASP A 23 -15.53 -0.01 -11.65
C ASP A 23 -16.69 0.98 -11.64
N ARG A 24 -16.48 2.15 -12.23
CA ARG A 24 -17.44 3.27 -12.27
C ARG A 24 -18.67 2.96 -13.13
N ILE A 25 -18.57 2.01 -14.04
CA ILE A 25 -19.65 1.61 -14.94
C ILE A 25 -20.48 0.50 -14.29
N ALA A 26 -19.82 -0.54 -13.81
CA ALA A 26 -20.48 -1.66 -13.15
C ALA A 26 -20.91 -1.36 -11.71
N ASN A 27 -20.45 -0.24 -11.14
CA ASN A 27 -20.67 0.18 -9.75
C ASN A 27 -20.30 -0.92 -8.74
N THR A 28 -19.18 -1.60 -8.99
CA THR A 28 -18.63 -2.64 -8.10
C THR A 28 -17.28 -2.22 -7.55
N SER A 29 -16.94 -2.68 -6.35
CA SER A 29 -15.60 -2.50 -5.79
C SER A 29 -14.96 -3.84 -5.44
N ARG A 30 -13.63 -3.89 -5.55
CA ARG A 30 -12.83 -5.05 -5.15
C ARG A 30 -11.47 -4.64 -4.62
N ARG A 31 -10.89 -5.48 -3.76
CA ARG A 31 -9.53 -5.31 -3.25
C ARG A 31 -8.53 -6.03 -4.14
N VAL A 32 -7.43 -5.37 -4.46
CA VAL A 32 -6.35 -5.93 -5.29
C VAL A 32 -5.01 -5.64 -4.64
N ILE A 33 -4.16 -6.66 -4.55
CA ILE A 33 -2.76 -6.50 -4.16
C ILE A 33 -1.92 -6.51 -5.44
N THR A 34 -1.13 -5.45 -5.65
CA THR A 34 -0.35 -5.27 -6.88
C THR A 34 0.95 -4.51 -6.61
N SER A 35 1.91 -4.61 -7.53
CA SER A 35 3.09 -3.74 -7.60
C SER A 35 2.86 -2.49 -8.45
N PHE A 36 1.75 -2.43 -9.20
CA PHE A 36 1.40 -1.23 -9.97
C PHE A 36 1.01 -0.09 -9.03
N SER A 37 1.57 1.09 -9.31
CA SER A 37 1.08 2.31 -8.68
C SER A 37 -0.37 2.56 -9.09
N PRO A 38 -1.15 3.34 -8.33
CA PRO A 38 -2.54 3.63 -8.67
C PRO A 38 -2.72 4.19 -10.10
N SER A 39 -1.81 5.06 -10.55
CA SER A 39 -1.82 5.62 -11.89
C SER A 39 -1.59 4.56 -12.96
N ASP A 40 -0.58 3.70 -12.77
CA ASP A 40 -0.27 2.63 -13.73
C ASP A 40 -1.43 1.64 -13.80
N PHE A 41 -2.00 1.30 -12.63
CA PHE A 41 -3.15 0.41 -12.55
C PHE A 41 -4.34 0.99 -13.32
N ILE A 42 -4.65 2.27 -13.14
CA ILE A 42 -5.72 2.95 -13.89
C ILE A 42 -5.43 2.90 -15.40
N GLN A 43 -4.20 3.22 -15.80
CA GLN A 43 -3.81 3.30 -17.21
C GLN A 43 -3.99 1.96 -17.94
N VAL A 44 -3.59 0.85 -17.31
CA VAL A 44 -3.69 -0.49 -17.93
C VAL A 44 -5.07 -1.14 -17.75
N ASN A 45 -5.97 -0.57 -16.94
CA ASN A 45 -7.32 -1.09 -16.69
C ASN A 45 -8.41 -0.13 -17.21
N GLY A 46 -8.32 0.31 -18.47
CA GLY A 46 -9.39 1.07 -19.13
C GLY A 46 -9.46 2.55 -18.79
N GLY A 47 -8.47 3.08 -18.07
CA GLY A 47 -8.31 4.51 -17.83
C GLY A 47 -9.23 5.08 -16.73
N PRO A 48 -9.05 6.38 -16.42
CA PRO A 48 -9.71 7.03 -15.29
C PRO A 48 -11.23 7.19 -15.46
N GLN A 49 -11.74 7.09 -16.69
CA GLN A 49 -13.17 7.15 -16.98
C GLN A 49 -13.92 5.93 -16.46
N ARG A 50 -13.28 4.76 -16.49
CA ARG A 50 -13.86 3.50 -16.03
C ARG A 50 -13.40 3.10 -14.64
N THR A 51 -12.13 3.32 -14.33
CA THR A 51 -11.49 2.73 -13.15
C THR A 51 -11.15 3.82 -12.13
N GLY A 52 -11.77 3.73 -10.95
CA GLY A 52 -11.37 4.46 -9.75
C GLY A 52 -10.48 3.60 -8.85
N VAL A 53 -9.53 4.22 -8.15
CA VAL A 53 -8.63 3.53 -7.23
C VAL A 53 -8.45 4.35 -5.95
N ILE A 54 -8.54 3.70 -4.80
CA ILE A 54 -8.14 4.25 -3.49
C ILE A 54 -7.02 3.36 -2.92
N ILE A 55 -5.96 3.98 -2.40
CA ILE A 55 -4.89 3.26 -1.71
C ILE A 55 -5.36 2.92 -0.29
N ARG A 56 -5.46 1.63 0.04
CA ARG A 56 -5.75 1.18 1.41
C ARG A 56 -4.47 0.99 2.22
N ALA A 57 -3.42 0.45 1.60
CA ALA A 57 -2.11 0.30 2.22
C ALA A 57 -1.00 0.32 1.15
N SER A 58 0.22 0.65 1.57
CA SER A 58 1.41 0.41 0.75
C SER A 58 2.59 0.01 1.62
N TRP A 59 3.39 -0.93 1.13
CA TRP A 59 4.59 -1.43 1.80
C TRP A 59 5.71 -1.68 0.78
N ILE A 60 6.93 -1.87 1.27
CA ILE A 60 8.08 -2.22 0.43
C ILE A 60 8.28 -3.73 0.50
N CYS A 61 8.44 -4.34 -0.66
CA CYS A 61 8.93 -5.71 -0.79
C CYS A 61 10.45 -5.68 -0.82
N TYR A 62 11.06 -6.18 0.25
CA TYR A 62 12.51 -6.27 0.42
C TYR A 62 13.06 -7.60 -0.10
N GLY A 63 14.32 -7.61 -0.54
CA GLY A 63 15.06 -8.82 -0.93
C GLY A 63 15.25 -8.98 -2.44
N ASP A 64 15.56 -10.20 -2.88
CA ASP A 64 15.78 -10.49 -4.30
C ASP A 64 14.45 -10.70 -5.03
N THR A 65 14.07 -9.72 -5.84
CA THR A 65 12.82 -9.74 -6.64
C THR A 65 13.09 -9.88 -8.14
N SER A 66 14.32 -10.22 -8.53
CA SER A 66 14.74 -10.30 -9.95
C SER A 66 13.99 -11.37 -10.75
N LEU A 67 13.43 -12.39 -10.10
CA LEU A 67 12.85 -13.57 -10.73
C LEU A 67 11.31 -13.54 -10.94
N TYR A 68 10.71 -12.39 -11.23
CA TYR A 68 9.25 -12.24 -11.39
C TYR A 68 8.47 -12.96 -10.27
N LYS A 69 8.67 -12.52 -9.02
CA LYS A 69 7.99 -13.10 -7.87
C LYS A 69 6.60 -12.50 -7.70
N LYS A 70 5.67 -13.30 -7.17
CA LYS A 70 4.36 -12.82 -6.69
C LYS A 70 4.58 -11.69 -5.68
N VAL A 71 3.68 -10.70 -5.70
CA VAL A 71 3.72 -9.55 -4.78
C VAL A 71 3.83 -10.04 -3.33
N CYS A 72 4.81 -9.50 -2.58
CA CYS A 72 5.03 -9.91 -1.20
C CYS A 72 3.80 -9.58 -0.31
N PRO A 73 3.49 -10.40 0.70
CA PRO A 73 2.34 -10.16 1.57
C PRO A 73 2.54 -8.87 2.38
N GLN A 74 1.43 -8.24 2.74
CA GLN A 74 1.43 -7.10 3.66
C GLN A 74 2.02 -7.52 5.02
N PRO A 75 2.95 -6.74 5.58
CA PRO A 75 3.45 -6.97 6.93
C PRO A 75 2.31 -6.95 7.96
N LYS A 76 2.34 -7.87 8.91
CA LYS A 76 1.40 -7.84 10.04
C LYS A 76 1.80 -6.72 11.02
N ALA A 77 0.82 -6.10 11.66
CA ALA A 77 1.08 -5.19 12.76
C ALA A 77 1.67 -5.94 13.97
N ILE A 78 2.52 -5.28 14.74
CA ILE A 78 3.15 -5.85 15.94
C ILE A 78 2.51 -5.19 17.16
N ASN A 79 1.81 -5.96 18.01
CA ASN A 79 1.11 -5.47 19.21
C ASN A 79 0.31 -4.18 18.94
N PRO A 80 -0.65 -4.19 17.99
CA PRO A 80 -1.36 -2.99 17.60
C PRO A 80 -2.19 -2.43 18.77
N ARG A 81 -2.07 -1.12 19.00
CA ARG A 81 -2.86 -0.40 20.01
C ARG A 81 -4.34 -0.32 19.64
N PHE A 82 -4.64 -0.21 18.34
CA PHE A 82 -5.99 -0.09 17.80
C PHE A 82 -6.27 -1.23 16.82
N GLN A 83 -7.52 -1.66 16.76
CA GLN A 83 -8.01 -2.71 15.88
C GLN A 83 -8.87 -2.14 14.76
N PRO A 84 -9.03 -2.85 13.63
CA PRO A 84 -10.00 -2.49 12.61
C PRO A 84 -11.40 -2.34 13.20
N GLY A 85 -12.06 -1.21 12.91
CA GLY A 85 -13.36 -0.83 13.48
C GLY A 85 -13.29 0.16 14.64
N ASP A 86 -12.13 0.34 15.27
CA ASP A 86 -11.97 1.31 16.35
C ASP A 86 -12.16 2.74 15.84
N ARG A 87 -12.85 3.57 16.63
CA ARG A 87 -12.92 5.01 16.40
C ARG A 87 -11.74 5.71 17.06
N VAL A 88 -11.02 6.52 16.29
CA VAL A 88 -9.85 7.27 16.78
C VAL A 88 -9.97 8.75 16.40
N GLN A 89 -9.47 9.60 17.29
CA GLN A 89 -9.27 11.01 17.00
C GLN A 89 -7.81 11.24 16.61
N ILE A 90 -7.60 11.96 15.52
CA ILE A 90 -6.26 12.35 15.08
C ILE A 90 -5.76 13.50 15.95
N VAL A 91 -4.56 13.32 16.51
CA VAL A 91 -3.89 14.31 17.38
C VAL A 91 -2.61 14.87 16.73
N LEU A 92 -2.55 14.84 15.41
CA LEU A 92 -1.43 15.35 14.61
C LEU A 92 -1.54 16.87 14.47
N LYS A 93 -1.01 17.59 15.45
CA LYS A 93 -1.00 19.06 15.48
C LYS A 93 -0.49 19.63 14.15
N LYS A 94 -1.18 20.63 13.62
CA LYS A 94 -0.86 21.33 12.35
C LYS A 94 -1.04 20.49 11.07
N HIS A 95 -1.57 19.27 11.17
CA HIS A 95 -1.98 18.50 10.00
C HIS A 95 -3.42 18.87 9.61
N LEU A 96 -3.78 18.74 8.32
CA LEU A 96 -5.14 19.03 7.84
C LEU A 96 -6.22 18.24 8.61
N THR A 97 -5.87 17.03 9.03
CA THR A 97 -6.77 16.12 9.74
C THR A 97 -6.70 16.25 11.26
N ASP A 98 -6.12 17.32 11.80
CA ASP A 98 -6.08 17.54 13.25
C ASP A 98 -7.50 17.55 13.83
N GLN A 99 -7.68 16.86 14.95
CA GLN A 99 -8.97 16.65 15.65
C GLN A 99 -10.03 15.86 14.87
N TRP A 100 -9.77 15.42 13.64
CA TRP A 100 -10.73 14.62 12.89
C TRP A 100 -10.94 13.26 13.57
N ILE A 101 -12.18 12.78 13.52
CA ILE A 101 -12.54 11.46 14.04
C ILE A 101 -12.74 10.53 12.85
N GLY A 102 -12.06 9.40 12.87
CA GLY A 102 -12.16 8.38 11.83
C GLY A 102 -12.22 6.97 12.41
N VAL A 103 -12.36 6.00 11.52
CA VAL A 103 -12.41 4.57 11.84
C VAL A 103 -11.15 3.90 11.31
N ILE A 104 -10.51 3.07 12.13
CA ILE A 104 -9.38 2.25 11.69
C ILE A 104 -9.88 1.21 10.68
N GLU A 105 -9.30 1.22 9.48
CA GLU A 105 -9.61 0.23 8.44
C GLU A 105 -8.61 -0.93 8.39
N ASN A 106 -7.34 -0.63 8.60
CA ASN A 106 -6.26 -1.60 8.56
C ASN A 106 -5.06 -1.12 9.39
N SER A 107 -4.15 -2.04 9.67
CA SER A 107 -2.86 -1.73 10.27
C SER A 107 -1.77 -2.65 9.73
N PHE A 108 -0.55 -2.15 9.69
CA PHE A 108 0.64 -2.93 9.32
C PHE A 108 1.90 -2.33 9.92
N PHE A 109 2.90 -3.18 10.19
CA PHE A 109 4.18 -2.71 10.69
C PHE A 109 5.06 -2.20 9.54
N ARG A 110 5.68 -1.04 9.73
CA ARG A 110 6.65 -0.48 8.76
C ARG A 110 8.05 -0.49 9.37
N PRO A 111 8.96 -1.38 8.92
CA PRO A 111 10.31 -1.51 9.49
C PRO A 111 11.10 -0.19 9.52
N GLY A 112 11.04 0.59 8.43
CA GLY A 112 11.73 1.89 8.36
C GLY A 112 11.24 2.94 9.36
N LEU A 113 10.00 2.84 9.85
CA LEU A 113 9.46 3.73 10.89
C LEU A 113 9.51 3.09 12.29
N ARG A 114 9.84 1.79 12.37
CA ARG A 114 9.81 0.99 13.61
C ARG A 114 8.47 1.09 14.36
N SER A 115 7.37 1.25 13.62
CA SER A 115 6.04 1.47 14.20
C SER A 115 4.93 0.85 13.34
N ASN A 116 3.77 0.62 13.96
CA ASN A 116 2.55 0.30 13.23
C ASN A 116 2.02 1.56 12.55
N VAL A 117 1.65 1.40 11.28
CA VAL A 117 0.93 2.39 10.49
C VAL A 117 -0.53 1.96 10.44
N TYR A 118 -1.42 2.93 10.58
CA TYR A 118 -2.87 2.74 10.60
C TYR A 118 -3.50 3.46 9.41
N GLY A 119 -4.32 2.77 8.64
CA GLY A 119 -5.23 3.39 7.68
C GLY A 119 -6.50 3.84 8.40
N VAL A 120 -6.81 5.14 8.30
CA VAL A 120 -7.97 5.75 8.96
C VAL A 120 -8.91 6.28 7.89
N ARG A 121 -10.17 5.85 7.93
CA ARG A 121 -11.24 6.37 7.07
C ARG A 121 -11.99 7.48 7.81
N PHE A 122 -12.12 8.61 7.15
CA PHE A 122 -12.98 9.72 7.58
C PHE A 122 -14.29 9.67 6.79
N ALA A 123 -15.39 10.06 7.43
CA ALA A 123 -16.71 10.16 6.82
C ALA A 123 -16.97 11.59 6.33
#